data_AF-A0A2N0NTW7-F1
#
_entry.id   AF-A0A2N0NTW7-F1
#
_cell.length_a   1.000
_cell.length_b   1.000
_cell.length_c   1.000
_cell.angle_alpha   90.00
_cell.angle_beta   90.00
_cell.angle_gamma   90.00
#
_symmetry.space_group_name_H-M   'P 1'
#
loop_
_entity.id
_entity.type
_entity.pdbx_description
1 polymer ?
#
loop_
_entity_poly.entity_id
_entity_poly.type
_entity_poly.pdbx_seq_one_letter_code
_entity_poly.pdbx_strand_id
1 'polypeptide(L)'
;MYIPPILLSAINNFVQNNLVNRITINIDNTQSRNILHYGKHIGNKLITPLPVTINRKEMGTIHLNGIWDGIWDLVGRSKSTIEKACGIVTYEIDDKRKNNLPLLLIVGWRISTFGKNKWFVFIGCETDRDFPGEDKSSINEYLKENGNKGSNTLDFEEHSMIIDGSISDG
;
A
#
# COMPACT_ATOMS: atom_id res chain seq x y z
N MET A 1 -37.14 16.64 4.13
CA MET A 1 -36.76 16.64 2.70
C MET A 1 -36.53 15.19 2.30
N TYR A 2 -37.36 14.64 1.41
CA TYR A 2 -37.29 13.23 0.99
C TYR A 2 -36.34 13.13 -0.20
N ILE A 3 -35.16 12.51 -0.02
CA ILE A 3 -34.22 12.26 -1.13
C ILE A 3 -34.66 10.95 -1.79
N PRO A 4 -35.00 10.94 -3.09
CA PRO A 4 -35.49 9.75 -3.74
C PRO A 4 -34.40 8.65 -3.76
N PRO A 5 -34.77 7.36 -3.58
CA PRO A 5 -33.82 6.24 -3.51
C PRO A 5 -32.85 6.14 -4.69
N ILE A 6 -33.28 6.61 -5.87
CA ILE A 6 -32.51 6.63 -7.12
C ILE A 6 -31.32 7.59 -7.04
N LEU A 7 -31.47 8.72 -6.33
CA LEU A 7 -30.38 9.67 -6.13
C LEU A 7 -29.33 9.09 -5.18
N LEU A 8 -29.77 8.36 -4.15
CA LEU A 8 -28.89 7.74 -3.15
C LEU A 8 -28.06 6.59 -3.76
N SER A 9 -28.66 5.78 -4.63
CA SER A 9 -27.93 4.72 -5.34
C SER A 9 -26.93 5.28 -6.36
N ALA A 10 -27.30 6.36 -7.07
CA ALA A 10 -26.39 7.04 -8.00
C ALA A 10 -25.19 7.68 -7.27
N ILE A 11 -25.43 8.30 -6.11
CA ILE A 11 -24.36 8.86 -5.25
C ILE A 11 -23.48 7.74 -4.68
N ASN A 12 -24.07 6.64 -4.19
CA ASN A 12 -23.30 5.48 -3.72
C ASN A 12 -22.44 4.90 -4.84
N ASN A 13 -22.98 4.72 -6.04
CA ASN A 13 -22.22 4.19 -7.18
C ASN A 13 -21.12 5.17 -7.62
N PHE A 14 -21.40 6.49 -7.62
CA PHE A 14 -20.41 7.52 -7.94
C PHE A 14 -19.29 7.59 -6.90
N VAL A 15 -19.61 7.49 -5.60
CA VAL A 15 -18.66 7.47 -4.49
C VAL A 15 -17.84 6.18 -4.49
N GLN A 16 -18.48 5.02 -4.67
CA GLN A 16 -17.80 3.73 -4.78
C GLN A 16 -16.89 3.65 -6.01
N ASN A 17 -17.23 4.32 -7.12
CA ASN A 17 -16.42 4.30 -8.33
C ASN A 17 -15.29 5.36 -8.34
N ASN A 18 -15.45 6.50 -7.66
CA ASN A 18 -14.48 7.60 -7.70
C ASN A 18 -13.65 7.79 -6.41
N LEU A 19 -14.06 7.27 -5.26
CA LEU A 19 -13.36 7.44 -3.97
C LEU A 19 -12.70 6.17 -3.43
N VAL A 20 -12.72 5.07 -4.21
CA VAL A 20 -11.93 3.88 -3.89
C VAL A 20 -10.46 4.20 -4.15
N ASN A 21 -9.70 4.27 -3.07
CA ASN A 21 -8.26 4.45 -3.14
C ASN A 21 -7.62 3.20 -3.77
N ARG A 22 -7.24 3.27 -5.05
CA ARG A 22 -6.59 2.17 -5.76
C ARG A 22 -5.08 2.30 -5.64
N ILE A 23 -4.41 1.26 -5.17
CA ILE A 23 -2.95 1.22 -5.10
C ILE A 23 -2.47 0.09 -6.01
N THR A 24 -1.54 0.43 -6.90
CA THR A 24 -0.81 -0.52 -7.73
C THR A 24 0.64 -0.48 -7.33
N ILE A 25 1.22 -1.64 -7.02
CA ILE A 25 2.65 -1.77 -6.71
C ILE A 25 3.24 -2.71 -7.75
N ASN A 26 4.20 -2.20 -8.53
CA ASN A 26 4.95 -2.98 -9.49
C ASN A 26 6.38 -3.16 -8.95
N ILE A 27 6.78 -4.41 -8.80
CA ILE A 27 8.12 -4.81 -8.42
C ILE A 27 8.76 -5.45 -9.64
N ASP A 28 9.61 -4.69 -10.31
CA ASP A 28 10.38 -5.15 -11.45
C ASP A 28 11.65 -5.86 -10.95
N ASN A 29 11.62 -7.20 -10.98
CA ASN A 29 12.76 -8.06 -10.66
C ASN A 29 13.47 -8.53 -11.95
N THR A 30 13.29 -7.82 -13.08
CA THR A 30 13.87 -8.24 -14.36
C THR A 30 15.39 -8.17 -14.39
N GLN A 31 15.96 -7.26 -13.60
CA GLN A 31 17.39 -6.96 -13.55
C GLN A 31 18.13 -7.61 -12.36
N SER A 32 17.41 -8.29 -11.46
CA SER A 32 18.02 -8.97 -10.31
C SER A 32 18.08 -10.48 -10.55
N ARG A 33 19.12 -11.11 -9.99
CA ARG A 33 19.29 -12.57 -10.03
C ARG A 33 18.61 -13.27 -8.87
N ASN A 34 18.15 -12.52 -7.87
CA ASN A 34 17.52 -13.06 -6.67
C ASN A 34 16.04 -13.36 -6.94
N ILE A 35 15.51 -14.34 -6.21
CA ILE A 35 14.07 -14.61 -6.15
C ILE A 35 13.51 -13.85 -4.93
N LEU A 36 12.28 -13.35 -5.04
CA LEU A 36 11.56 -12.81 -3.89
C LEU A 36 10.58 -13.87 -3.38
N HIS A 37 10.67 -14.24 -2.11
CA HIS A 37 9.87 -15.28 -1.50
C HIS A 37 8.97 -14.76 -0.38
N TYR A 38 8.01 -15.60 0.01
CA TYR A 38 7.17 -15.43 1.20
C TYR A 38 6.47 -14.07 1.25
N GLY A 39 5.95 -13.63 0.11
CA GLY A 39 5.17 -12.39 0.03
C GLY A 39 4.14 -12.30 1.15
N LYS A 40 4.28 -11.29 2.01
CA LYS A 40 3.37 -10.99 3.13
C LYS A 40 2.84 -9.58 2.97
N HIS A 41 1.55 -9.38 3.28
CA HIS A 41 0.89 -8.09 3.18
C HIS A 41 0.14 -7.78 4.48
N ILE A 42 0.22 -6.52 4.94
CA ILE A 42 -0.56 -5.98 6.05
C ILE A 42 -1.12 -4.64 5.60
N GLY A 43 -2.43 -4.42 5.74
CA GLY A 43 -3.03 -3.16 5.28
C GLY A 43 -4.38 -3.32 4.60
N ASN A 44 -4.44 -2.75 3.40
CA ASN A 44 -5.58 -2.68 2.50
C ASN A 44 -6.07 -4.05 2.01
N LYS A 45 -7.29 -4.12 1.46
CA LYS A 45 -7.77 -5.38 0.88
C LYS A 45 -7.11 -5.62 -0.48
N LEU A 46 -6.55 -6.80 -0.67
CA LEU A 46 -6.06 -7.29 -1.96
C LEU A 46 -7.22 -7.45 -2.95
N ILE A 47 -7.04 -6.90 -4.17
CA ILE A 47 -7.96 -7.13 -5.29
C ILE A 47 -7.57 -8.42 -6.01
N THR A 48 -6.27 -8.60 -6.22
CA THR A 48 -5.67 -9.80 -6.79
C THR A 48 -4.89 -10.53 -5.70
N PRO A 49 -4.80 -11.87 -5.74
CA PRO A 49 -3.94 -12.61 -4.83
C PRO A 49 -2.51 -12.02 -4.82
N LEU A 50 -1.92 -11.90 -3.63
CA LEU A 50 -0.54 -11.46 -3.49
C LEU A 50 0.39 -12.50 -4.16
N PRO A 51 1.29 -12.10 -5.06
CA PRO A 51 2.32 -13.02 -5.56
C PRO A 51 3.16 -13.50 -4.39
N VAL A 52 3.10 -14.80 -4.08
CA VAL A 52 3.88 -15.40 -2.98
C VAL A 52 5.37 -15.44 -3.34
N THR A 53 5.66 -15.57 -4.63
CA THR A 53 7.00 -15.60 -5.21
C THR A 53 7.06 -14.67 -6.42
N ILE A 54 8.16 -13.95 -6.60
CA ILE A 54 8.48 -13.23 -7.84
C ILE A 54 9.84 -13.78 -8.31
N ASN A 55 9.86 -14.51 -9.44
CA ASN A 55 11.10 -15.14 -9.88
C ASN A 55 12.10 -14.10 -10.44
N ARG A 56 13.34 -14.54 -10.61
CA ARG A 56 14.33 -13.82 -11.41
C ARG A 56 13.74 -13.52 -12.80
N LYS A 57 14.04 -12.33 -13.34
CA LYS A 57 13.60 -11.92 -14.68
C LYS A 57 12.07 -11.72 -14.82
N GLU A 58 11.33 -11.69 -13.71
CA GLU A 58 9.88 -11.48 -13.71
C GLU A 58 9.50 -10.15 -13.04
N MET A 59 8.30 -9.68 -13.32
CA MET A 59 7.68 -8.54 -12.65
C MET A 59 6.53 -9.04 -11.78
N GLY A 60 6.51 -8.61 -10.52
CA GLY A 60 5.37 -8.80 -9.63
C GLY A 60 4.49 -7.56 -9.62
N THR A 61 3.18 -7.74 -9.80
CA THR A 61 2.20 -6.65 -9.69
C THR A 61 1.20 -6.96 -8.59
N ILE A 62 0.93 -5.97 -7.74
CA ILE A 62 0.02 -6.07 -6.61
C ILE A 62 -1.02 -4.97 -6.74
N HIS A 63 -2.29 -5.35 -6.76
CA HIS A 63 -3.42 -4.43 -6.77
C HIS A 63 -4.16 -4.47 -5.43
N LEU A 64 -4.33 -3.30 -4.81
CA LEU A 64 -4.97 -3.12 -3.52
C LEU A 64 -6.06 -2.06 -3.61
N ASN A 65 -7.11 -2.23 -2.81
CA ASN A 65 -8.16 -1.23 -2.62
C ASN A 65 -8.23 -0.76 -1.16
N GLY A 66 -8.34 0.54 -0.98
CA GLY A 66 -8.89 1.15 0.23
C GLY A 66 -10.38 0.90 0.33
N ILE A 67 -10.81 0.26 1.41
CA ILE A 67 -12.23 0.16 1.73
C ILE A 67 -12.63 1.43 2.47
N TRP A 68 -13.68 2.08 2.00
CA TRP A 68 -14.41 3.07 2.78
C TRP A 68 -15.39 2.31 3.66
N ASP A 69 -15.04 2.07 4.93
CA ASP A 69 -16.00 1.52 5.90
C ASP A 69 -16.74 2.68 6.57
N GLY A 70 -17.70 3.25 5.86
CA GLY A 70 -18.63 4.21 6.42
C GLY A 70 -19.94 3.51 6.78
N ILE A 71 -20.14 3.26 8.08
CA ILE A 71 -21.47 2.98 8.61
C ILE A 71 -22.27 4.30 8.53
N TRP A 72 -23.28 4.34 7.67
CA TRP A 72 -24.27 5.42 7.66
C TRP A 72 -25.24 5.20 8.82
N ASP A 73 -25.01 5.85 9.96
CA ASP A 73 -26.05 5.93 10.98
C ASP A 73 -27.16 6.88 10.47
N LEU A 74 -28.41 6.42 10.49
CA LEU A 74 -29.55 7.03 9.79
C LEU A 74 -30.02 8.36 10.41
N VAL A 75 -29.18 9.02 11.20
CA VAL A 75 -29.48 10.22 11.99
C VAL A 75 -28.37 11.26 11.81
N GLY A 76 -28.27 11.84 10.60
CA GLY A 76 -27.87 13.24 10.39
C GLY A 76 -26.50 13.73 10.90
N ARG A 77 -25.56 12.86 11.26
CA ARG A 77 -24.15 13.21 11.48
C ARG A 77 -23.25 12.11 10.93
N SER A 78 -22.84 12.25 9.67
CA SER A 78 -21.79 11.40 9.11
C SER A 78 -20.46 11.71 9.80
N LYS A 79 -20.08 10.90 10.79
CA LYS A 79 -18.67 10.72 11.12
C LYS A 79 -18.12 9.68 10.14
N SER A 80 -17.95 10.08 8.89
CA SER A 80 -17.22 9.27 7.92
C SER A 80 -15.77 9.23 8.40
N THR A 81 -15.39 8.15 9.08
CA THR A 81 -13.99 7.86 9.35
C THR A 81 -13.43 7.38 8.02
N ILE A 82 -12.94 8.31 7.20
CA ILE A 82 -12.21 7.93 5.98
C ILE A 82 -10.98 7.17 6.47
N GLU A 83 -11.05 5.84 6.48
CA GLU A 83 -9.95 5.02 6.95
C GLU A 83 -8.77 5.26 6.01
N LYS A 84 -7.67 5.77 6.56
CA LYS A 84 -6.46 6.04 5.79
C LYS A 84 -5.97 4.72 5.23
N ALA A 85 -5.91 4.60 3.90
CA ALA A 85 -5.40 3.41 3.25
C ALA A 85 -3.87 3.34 3.46
N CYS A 86 -3.44 2.54 4.42
CA CYS A 86 -2.03 2.33 4.76
C CYS A 86 -1.70 0.85 4.89
N GLY A 87 -0.47 0.50 4.55
CA GLY A 87 0.00 -0.86 4.63
C GLY A 87 1.43 -1.02 4.16
N ILE A 88 1.89 -2.26 4.24
CA ILE A 88 3.17 -2.72 3.71
C ILE A 88 2.98 -4.05 2.97
N VAL A 89 3.86 -4.27 2.01
CA VAL A 89 4.18 -5.58 1.47
C VAL A 89 5.64 -5.88 1.75
N THR A 90 5.91 -7.12 2.15
CA THR A 90 7.23 -7.61 2.49
C THR A 90 7.54 -8.86 1.68
N TYR A 91 8.76 -8.93 1.17
CA TYR A 91 9.33 -10.10 0.51
C TYR A 91 10.68 -10.44 1.12
N GLU A 92 10.96 -11.72 1.31
CA GLU A 92 12.31 -12.21 1.59
C GLU A 92 13.13 -12.26 0.30
N ILE A 93 14.35 -11.74 0.32
CA ILE A 93 15.28 -11.83 -0.81
C ILE A 93 16.05 -13.14 -0.68
N ASP A 94 15.91 -13.99 -1.68
CA ASP A 94 16.49 -15.33 -1.71
C ASP A 94 17.99 -15.33 -1.44
N ASP A 95 18.45 -16.30 -0.64
CA ASP A 95 19.84 -16.50 -0.23
C ASP A 95 20.58 -15.25 0.31
N LYS A 96 19.85 -14.17 0.68
CA LYS A 96 20.43 -12.98 1.30
C LYS A 96 20.09 -12.92 2.78
N ARG A 97 21.14 -12.81 3.60
CA ARG A 97 21.02 -12.70 5.06
C ARG A 97 21.89 -11.58 5.61
N LYS A 98 21.41 -10.95 6.68
CA LYS A 98 22.14 -9.99 7.50
C LYS A 98 22.03 -10.43 8.96
N ASN A 99 23.16 -10.63 9.63
CA ASN A 99 23.18 -11.10 11.02
C ASN A 99 22.36 -12.40 11.25
N ASN A 100 22.46 -13.35 10.33
CA ASN A 100 21.69 -14.61 10.29
C ASN A 100 20.17 -14.48 10.05
N LEU A 101 19.64 -13.26 9.93
CA LEU A 101 18.25 -12.98 9.60
C LEU A 101 18.06 -12.82 8.08
N PRO A 102 16.87 -13.18 7.54
CA PRO A 102 16.57 -12.95 6.14
C PRO A 102 16.61 -11.46 5.82
N LEU A 103 17.13 -11.12 4.63
CA LEU A 103 17.06 -9.77 4.12
C LEU A 103 15.68 -9.56 3.48
N LEU A 104 15.01 -8.49 3.87
CA LEU A 104 13.64 -8.19 3.50
C LEU A 104 13.61 -6.98 2.56
N LEU A 105 12.84 -7.10 1.48
CA LEU A 105 12.34 -5.98 0.70
C LEU A 105 10.97 -5.58 1.24
N ILE A 106 10.84 -4.35 1.71
CA ILE A 106 9.60 -3.81 2.25
C ILE A 106 9.17 -2.60 1.42
N VAL A 107 7.95 -2.63 0.91
CA VAL A 107 7.32 -1.49 0.23
C VAL A 107 6.12 -1.05 1.05
N GLY A 108 6.15 0.16 1.57
CA GLY A 108 5.09 0.72 2.40
C GLY A 108 4.40 1.91 1.73
N TRP A 109 3.10 2.04 1.96
CA TRP A 109 2.28 3.13 1.41
C TRP A 109 1.30 3.68 2.43
N ARG A 110 0.94 4.94 2.24
CA ARG A 110 -0.16 5.63 2.89
C ARG A 110 -0.80 6.58 1.91
N ILE A 111 -2.04 6.29 1.55
CA ILE A 111 -2.90 7.23 0.85
C ILE A 111 -3.56 8.13 1.88
N SER A 112 -3.29 9.43 1.74
CA SER A 112 -3.89 10.43 2.60
C SER A 112 -5.21 10.89 2.00
N THR A 113 -6.22 11.11 2.84
CA THR A 113 -7.46 11.76 2.39
C THR A 113 -7.23 13.22 1.99
N PHE A 114 -6.27 13.88 2.64
CA PHE A 114 -5.88 15.26 2.40
C PHE A 114 -4.36 15.37 2.44
N GLY A 115 -3.76 16.12 1.49
CA GLY A 115 -2.31 16.24 1.33
C GLY A 115 -1.66 15.00 0.71
N LYS A 116 -0.34 15.02 0.48
CA LYS A 116 0.42 14.03 -0.32
C LYS A 116 0.21 12.56 0.10
N ASN A 117 0.12 11.69 -0.91
CA ASN A 117 0.37 10.26 -0.74
C ASN A 117 1.81 10.05 -0.31
N LYS A 118 2.02 9.09 0.61
CA LYS A 118 3.34 8.76 1.13
C LYS A 118 3.67 7.32 0.84
N TRP A 119 4.93 7.07 0.54
CA TRP A 119 5.44 5.72 0.35
C TRP A 119 6.92 5.66 0.73
N PHE A 120 7.41 4.45 0.95
CA PHE A 120 8.84 4.16 1.11
C PHE A 120 9.17 2.77 0.57
N VAL A 121 10.44 2.59 0.24
CA VAL A 121 11.05 1.28 0.01
C VAL A 121 12.18 1.12 1.01
N PHE A 122 12.27 -0.04 1.64
CA PHE A 122 13.27 -0.38 2.62
C PHE A 122 13.85 -1.76 2.31
N ILE A 123 15.18 -1.88 2.39
CA ILE A 123 15.89 -3.16 2.29
C ILE A 123 16.68 -3.32 3.58
N GLY A 124 16.40 -4.37 4.35
CA GLY A 124 17.02 -4.59 5.65
C GLY A 124 16.48 -5.81 6.37
N CYS A 125 16.79 -5.95 7.65
CA CYS A 125 16.28 -7.03 8.50
C CYS A 125 15.57 -6.46 9.73
N GLU A 126 14.77 -7.28 10.42
CA GLU A 126 13.97 -6.89 11.59
C GLU A 126 14.76 -6.22 12.73
N THR A 127 16.06 -6.49 12.84
CA THR A 127 16.93 -5.90 13.86
C THR A 127 17.47 -4.50 13.48
N ASP A 128 17.17 -4.02 12.27
CA ASP A 128 17.59 -2.71 11.84
C ASP A 128 16.83 -1.61 12.59
N ARG A 129 17.55 -0.58 13.03
CA ARG A 129 16.98 0.53 13.81
C ARG A 129 15.81 1.23 13.11
N ASP A 130 15.86 1.29 11.78
CA ASP A 130 14.87 1.95 10.93
C ASP A 130 13.84 0.97 10.36
N PHE A 131 13.76 -0.25 10.90
CA PHE A 131 12.79 -1.25 10.46
C PHE A 131 11.36 -0.75 10.71
N PRO A 132 10.50 -0.73 9.68
CA PRO A 132 9.11 -0.36 9.87
C PRO A 132 8.43 -1.47 10.69
N GLY A 133 7.82 -1.12 11.83
CA GLY A 133 7.14 -2.10 12.68
C GLY A 133 6.07 -2.93 11.95
N GLU A 134 5.61 -4.02 12.57
CA GLU A 134 4.74 -5.00 11.91
C GLU A 134 3.24 -4.68 11.93
N ASP A 135 2.79 -3.74 12.76
CA ASP A 135 1.38 -3.39 12.87
C ASP A 135 1.03 -2.11 12.08
N LYS A 136 -0.25 -1.98 11.70
CA LYS A 136 -0.75 -0.83 10.93
C LYS A 136 -0.45 0.52 11.59
N SER A 137 -0.44 0.60 12.92
CA SER A 137 -0.18 1.86 13.64
C SER A 137 1.28 2.27 13.49
N SER A 138 2.20 1.34 13.77
CA SER A 138 3.65 1.55 13.60
C SER A 138 4.00 1.92 12.15
N ILE A 139 3.43 1.21 11.18
CA ILE A 139 3.59 1.51 9.74
C ILE A 139 3.13 2.93 9.42
N ASN A 140 1.94 3.30 9.88
CA ASN A 140 1.37 4.61 9.63
C ASN A 140 2.20 5.73 10.26
N GLU A 141 2.72 5.54 11.47
CA GLU A 141 3.66 6.46 12.13
C GLU A 141 4.96 6.59 11.33
N TYR A 142 5.58 5.47 10.99
CA TYR A 142 6.78 5.43 10.16
C TYR A 142 6.59 6.20 8.85
N LEU A 143 5.48 5.98 8.14
CA LEU A 143 5.15 6.69 6.91
C LEU A 143 4.92 8.20 7.12
N LYS A 144 4.43 8.64 8.28
CA LYS A 144 4.30 10.08 8.57
C LYS A 144 5.67 10.75 8.59
N GLU A 145 6.64 10.09 9.21
CA GLU A 145 7.98 10.61 9.47
C GLU A 145 8.92 10.42 8.29
N ASN A 146 8.86 9.25 7.64
CA ASN A 146 9.86 8.78 6.68
C ASN A 146 9.35 8.64 5.24
N GLY A 147 8.05 8.80 4.99
CA GLY A 147 7.49 8.67 3.64
C GLY A 147 7.88 9.83 2.72
N ASN A 148 7.97 9.54 1.41
CA ASN A 148 8.41 10.44 0.32
C ASN A 148 9.94 10.50 0.10
N LYS A 149 10.61 9.34 0.07
CA LYS A 149 12.04 9.27 -0.30
C LYS A 149 12.29 9.23 -1.82
N GLY A 150 11.25 9.16 -2.67
CA GLY A 150 11.37 9.14 -4.13
C GLY A 150 10.70 10.32 -4.83
N SER A 151 11.09 10.59 -6.08
CA SER A 151 10.66 11.75 -6.88
C SER A 151 9.19 11.73 -7.31
N ASN A 152 8.49 10.60 -7.18
CA ASN A 152 7.13 10.39 -7.68
C ASN A 152 6.03 10.73 -6.65
N THR A 153 6.33 11.58 -5.67
CA THR A 153 5.33 12.02 -4.68
C THR A 153 4.34 12.99 -5.32
N LEU A 154 3.09 12.55 -5.50
CA LEU A 154 2.02 13.37 -6.06
C LEU A 154 1.32 14.22 -4.98
N ASP A 155 1.18 15.52 -5.26
CA ASP A 155 0.18 16.40 -4.65
C ASP A 155 -1.18 16.15 -5.33
N PHE A 156 -2.26 16.16 -4.57
CA PHE A 156 -3.53 15.53 -4.99
C PHE A 156 -4.34 16.27 -6.07
N GLU A 157 -4.74 15.49 -7.09
CA GLU A 157 -6.12 15.39 -7.60
C GLU A 157 -6.66 13.93 -7.64
N GLU A 158 -5.80 12.90 -7.63
CA GLU A 158 -6.23 11.50 -7.84
C GLU A 158 -6.22 10.63 -6.56
N HIS A 159 -7.34 9.95 -6.29
CA HIS A 159 -7.49 8.91 -5.25
C HIS A 159 -6.81 7.58 -5.64
N SER A 160 -5.61 7.63 -6.23
CA SER A 160 -4.88 6.43 -6.62
C SER A 160 -3.37 6.63 -6.51
N MET A 161 -2.63 5.52 -6.45
CA MET A 161 -1.17 5.54 -6.39
C MET A 161 -0.60 4.36 -7.17
N ILE A 162 0.43 4.63 -7.99
CA ILE A 162 1.26 3.62 -8.62
C ILE A 162 2.67 3.74 -8.04
N ILE A 163 3.19 2.64 -7.52
CA ILE A 163 4.56 2.54 -6.99
C ILE A 163 5.31 1.57 -7.89
N ASP A 164 6.23 2.10 -8.68
CA ASP A 164 7.13 1.30 -9.50
C ASP A 164 8.50 1.22 -8.82
N GLY A 165 8.91 0.02 -8.45
CA GLY A 165 10.22 -0.27 -7.89
C GLY A 165 10.95 -1.28 -8.77
N SER A 166 12.19 -0.97 -9.15
CA SER A 166 13.07 -1.93 -9.82
C SER A 166 14.15 -2.41 -8.87
N ILE A 167 14.49 -3.69 -8.97
CA ILE A 167 15.52 -4.33 -8.16
C ILE A 167 16.64 -4.77 -9.09
N SER A 168 17.86 -4.43 -8.72
CA SER A 168 19.08 -4.89 -9.35
C SER A 168 20.05 -5.40 -8.28
N ASP A 169 21.05 -6.17 -8.67
CA ASP A 169 22.01 -6.80 -7.74
C ASP A 169 23.02 -5.82 -7.12
N GLY A 170 22.98 -4.53 -7.49
CA GLY A 170 23.95 -3.50 -7.10
C GLY A 170 24.50 -2.71 -8.29
#